data_AF-A0A6I9PD82-F1
#
_entry.id   AF-A0A6I9PD82-F1
#
_cell.length_a   1.000
_cell.length_b   1.000
_cell.length_c   1.000
_cell.angle_alpha   90.00
_cell.angle_beta   90.00
_cell.angle_gamma   90.00
#
_symmetry.space_group_name_H-M   'P 1'
#
loop_
_entity.id
_entity.type
_entity.pdbx_description
1 polymer ?
#
loop_
_entity_poly.entity_id
_entity_poly.type
_entity_poly.pdbx_seq_one_letter_code
_entity_poly.pdbx_strand_id
1 'polypeptide(L)'
;MKEIMAQKEKLQCLKDFHKDTLKPSPGKSPGTRAEDEAEGKAPQREKWDSKLDFVLSVAGGFVGLGNVWRFPYLCYKNGGGAFLIPYTIFLFGGGLPVFFLEVALGQYTSEGGITCWAKLCPIFTGIGYASVVIVSLLNIYYIVILAWGLYYLFHSFQPELPWAKCKQPWNTEFCVEDTVRKNKTFWLAANITNFTSPVTEFWE
;
A
#
# COMPACT_ATOMS: atom_id res chain seq x y z
N MET A 1 -61.64 -27.94 4.08
CA MET A 1 -60.50 -28.27 4.96
C MET A 1 -59.19 -28.42 4.19
N LYS A 2 -59.15 -29.18 3.08
CA LYS A 2 -57.95 -29.32 2.22
C LYS A 2 -57.46 -28.01 1.58
N GLU A 3 -58.36 -27.13 1.14
CA GLU A 3 -57.98 -25.84 0.55
C GLU A 3 -57.34 -24.87 1.57
N ILE A 4 -57.83 -24.88 2.82
CA ILE A 4 -57.28 -24.05 3.91
C ILE A 4 -55.86 -24.52 4.29
N MET A 5 -55.59 -25.82 4.22
CA MET A 5 -54.27 -26.40 4.46
C MET A 5 -53.27 -25.98 3.37
N ALA A 6 -53.67 -26.08 2.09
CA ALA A 6 -52.84 -25.67 0.96
C ALA A 6 -52.56 -24.16 0.96
N GLN A 7 -53.50 -23.33 1.40
CA GLN A 7 -53.32 -21.89 1.52
C GLN A 7 -52.37 -21.52 2.66
N LYS A 8 -52.38 -22.28 3.77
CA LYS A 8 -51.39 -22.14 4.86
C LYS A 8 -49.99 -22.52 4.41
N GLU A 9 -49.82 -23.60 3.66
CA GLU A 9 -48.51 -24.02 3.14
C GLU A 9 -47.92 -22.99 2.17
N LYS A 10 -48.75 -22.43 1.26
CA LYS A 10 -48.30 -21.35 0.36
C LYS A 10 -47.90 -20.08 1.12
N LEU A 11 -48.65 -19.72 2.17
CA LEU A 11 -48.33 -18.56 3.00
C LEU A 11 -47.06 -18.78 3.84
N GLN A 12 -46.82 -20.01 4.28
CA GLN A 12 -45.59 -20.41 4.96
C GLN A 12 -44.40 -20.31 4.01
N CYS A 13 -44.51 -20.88 2.82
CA CYS A 13 -43.46 -20.86 1.80
C CYS A 13 -43.11 -19.44 1.34
N LEU A 14 -44.11 -18.54 1.24
CA LEU A 14 -43.88 -17.11 0.96
C LEU A 14 -43.14 -16.40 2.09
N LYS A 15 -43.44 -16.72 3.36
CA LYS A 15 -42.73 -16.16 4.51
C LYS A 15 -41.28 -16.64 4.56
N ASP A 16 -41.05 -17.91 4.23
CA ASP A 16 -39.70 -18.49 4.18
C ASP A 16 -38.90 -17.88 3.02
N PHE A 17 -39.50 -17.74 1.83
CA PHE A 17 -38.84 -17.08 0.69
C PHE A 17 -38.51 -15.61 0.97
N HIS A 18 -39.40 -14.88 1.66
CA HIS A 18 -39.15 -13.48 2.04
C HIS A 18 -38.03 -13.36 3.10
N LYS A 19 -37.94 -14.32 4.01
CA LYS A 19 -36.87 -14.42 5.01
C LYS A 19 -35.50 -14.73 4.38
N ASP A 20 -35.48 -15.55 3.33
CA ASP A 20 -34.26 -15.93 2.62
C ASP A 20 -33.79 -14.85 1.63
N THR A 21 -34.70 -14.03 1.08
CA THR A 21 -34.36 -12.97 0.12
C THR A 21 -33.95 -11.65 0.81
N LEU A 22 -34.47 -11.35 2.01
CA LEU A 22 -34.20 -10.09 2.73
C LEU A 22 -33.12 -10.21 3.81
N LYS A 23 -32.57 -11.39 4.07
CA LYS A 23 -31.26 -11.46 4.74
C LYS A 23 -30.20 -11.22 3.67
N PRO A 24 -29.56 -10.04 3.61
CA PRO A 24 -28.36 -9.90 2.81
C PRO A 24 -27.38 -10.97 3.31
N SER A 25 -26.82 -11.75 2.39
CA SER A 25 -25.68 -12.61 2.68
C SER A 25 -24.68 -11.76 3.48
N PRO A 26 -24.34 -12.12 4.73
CA PRO A 26 -23.26 -11.43 5.41
C PRO A 26 -22.06 -11.68 4.52
N GLY A 27 -21.55 -10.61 3.89
CA GLY A 27 -20.44 -10.68 2.97
C GLY A 27 -19.38 -11.57 3.58
N LYS A 28 -19.02 -12.64 2.85
CA LYS A 28 -18.03 -13.61 3.27
C LYS A 28 -16.71 -12.88 3.50
N SER A 29 -16.49 -12.40 4.72
CA SER A 29 -15.18 -12.01 5.18
C SER A 29 -14.34 -13.29 5.16
N PRO A 30 -13.19 -13.31 4.49
CA PRO A 30 -12.36 -14.50 4.40
C PRO A 30 -11.80 -14.80 5.79
N GLY A 31 -12.54 -15.55 6.62
CA GLY A 31 -12.11 -15.79 7.99
C GLY A 31 -13.12 -16.41 8.97
N THR A 32 -14.43 -16.16 8.83
CA THR A 32 -15.40 -16.69 9.80
C THR A 32 -15.53 -18.21 9.70
N ARG A 33 -15.13 -18.96 10.74
CA ARG A 33 -15.43 -20.39 10.86
C ARG A 33 -16.96 -20.54 10.91
N ALA A 34 -17.53 -21.31 9.99
CA ALA A 34 -18.99 -21.51 9.88
C ALA A 34 -19.65 -22.03 11.17
N GLU A 35 -18.85 -22.57 12.09
CA GLU A 35 -19.27 -23.07 13.40
C GLU A 35 -19.65 -21.94 14.38
N ASP A 36 -19.01 -20.76 14.30
CA ASP A 36 -19.23 -19.65 15.24
C ASP A 36 -20.52 -18.86 14.92
N GLU A 37 -20.95 -18.84 13.66
CA GLU A 37 -22.22 -18.21 13.23
C GLU A 37 -23.45 -19.04 13.63
N ALA A 38 -23.31 -20.36 13.77
CA ALA A 38 -24.39 -21.26 14.17
C ALA A 38 -24.75 -21.14 15.67
N GLU A 39 -23.84 -20.64 16.50
CA GLU A 39 -24.01 -20.52 17.96
C GLU A 39 -24.49 -19.13 18.43
N GLY A 40 -24.71 -18.18 17.53
CA GLY A 40 -25.13 -16.81 17.88
C GLY A 40 -24.09 -16.02 18.69
N LYS A 41 -22.82 -16.48 18.70
CA LYS A 41 -21.71 -15.76 19.31
C LYS A 41 -21.34 -14.57 18.43
N ALA A 42 -21.07 -13.43 19.06
CA ALA A 42 -20.59 -12.26 18.35
C ALA A 42 -19.31 -12.63 17.56
N PRO A 43 -19.14 -12.14 16.32
CA PRO A 43 -17.98 -12.48 15.49
C PRO A 43 -16.70 -12.17 16.27
N GLN A 44 -15.92 -13.22 16.56
CA GLN A 44 -14.70 -13.08 17.33
C GLN A 44 -13.58 -12.60 16.41
N ARG A 45 -12.89 -11.52 16.81
CA ARG A 45 -11.78 -10.95 16.04
C ARG A 45 -10.69 -12.01 15.81
N GLU A 46 -10.26 -12.14 14.55
CA GLU A 46 -9.16 -13.02 14.19
C GLU A 46 -7.86 -12.60 14.90
N LYS A 47 -7.11 -13.60 15.34
CA LYS A 47 -5.83 -13.43 16.01
C LYS A 47 -4.72 -13.95 15.11
N TRP A 48 -3.54 -13.36 15.26
CA TRP A 48 -2.32 -13.87 14.63
C TRP A 48 -1.99 -15.26 15.16
N ASP A 49 -1.57 -16.16 14.26
CA ASP A 49 -1.12 -17.51 14.60
C ASP A 49 0.21 -17.47 15.35
N SER A 50 1.11 -16.57 14.95
CA SER A 50 2.41 -16.35 15.59
C SER A 50 2.71 -14.87 15.88
N LYS A 51 3.48 -14.64 16.95
CA LYS A 51 4.04 -13.31 17.26
C LYS A 51 5.01 -12.84 16.18
N LEU A 52 5.70 -13.77 15.52
CA LEU A 52 6.61 -13.44 14.43
C LEU A 52 5.86 -12.91 13.21
N ASP A 53 4.68 -13.46 12.91
CA ASP A 53 3.86 -12.99 11.79
C ASP A 53 3.40 -11.56 12.01
N PHE A 54 3.05 -11.21 13.25
CA PHE A 54 2.75 -9.83 13.63
C PHE A 54 3.96 -8.91 13.43
N VAL A 55 5.14 -9.31 13.93
CA VAL A 55 6.36 -8.49 13.81
C VAL A 55 6.77 -8.32 12.35
N LEU A 56 6.70 -9.38 11.54
CA LEU A 56 7.02 -9.35 10.11
C LEU A 56 6.03 -8.47 9.34
N SER A 57 4.74 -8.53 9.68
CA SER A 57 3.73 -7.66 9.07
C SER A 57 3.99 -6.19 9.37
N VAL A 58 4.34 -5.86 10.62
CA VAL A 58 4.70 -4.50 11.03
C VAL A 58 5.99 -4.04 10.35
N ALA A 59 7.02 -4.90 10.29
CA ALA A 59 8.28 -4.60 9.62
C ALA A 59 8.08 -4.34 8.12
N GLY A 60 7.23 -5.13 7.45
CA GLY A 60 6.86 -4.90 6.05
C GLY A 60 6.16 -3.56 5.82
N GLY A 61 5.36 -3.09 6.79
CA GLY A 61 4.75 -1.76 6.75
C GLY A 61 5.76 -0.60 6.85
N PHE A 62 6.89 -0.81 7.54
CA PHE A 62 7.94 0.21 7.69
C PHE A 62 8.94 0.26 6.55
N VAL A 63 9.20 -0.89 5.92
CA VAL A 63 10.16 -0.99 4.83
C VAL A 63 9.44 -0.70 3.51
N GLY A 64 9.55 0.53 3.02
CA GLY A 64 8.97 0.95 1.75
C GLY A 64 9.98 1.51 0.76
N LEU A 65 9.55 1.70 -0.50
CA LEU A 65 10.30 2.39 -1.55
C LEU A 65 10.89 3.71 -1.06
N GLY A 66 10.16 4.46 -0.21
CA GLY A 66 10.61 5.68 0.45
C GLY A 66 12.00 5.58 1.09
N ASN A 67 12.31 4.46 1.75
CA ASN A 67 13.61 4.27 2.40
C ASN A 67 14.75 4.08 1.40
N VAL A 68 14.46 3.58 0.19
CA VAL A 68 15.46 3.28 -0.84
C VAL A 68 15.91 4.55 -1.59
N TRP A 69 14.99 5.45 -1.90
CA TRP A 69 15.27 6.64 -2.73
C TRP A 69 15.21 7.97 -1.98
N ARG A 70 14.19 8.18 -1.14
CA ARG A 70 13.92 9.47 -0.51
C ARG A 70 14.86 9.72 0.66
N PHE A 71 15.15 8.70 1.45
CA PHE A 71 16.08 8.82 2.56
C PHE A 71 17.50 9.19 2.07
N PRO A 72 18.12 8.47 1.11
CA PRO A 72 19.44 8.86 0.60
C PRO A 72 19.45 10.24 -0.07
N TYR A 73 18.42 10.55 -0.86
CA TYR A 73 18.28 11.85 -1.51
C TYR A 73 18.25 13.00 -0.49
N LEU A 74 17.47 12.84 0.58
CA LEU A 74 17.32 13.88 1.60
C LEU A 74 18.56 13.99 2.49
N CYS A 75 19.21 12.86 2.81
CA CYS A 75 20.50 12.86 3.50
C CYS A 75 21.53 13.64 2.69
N TYR A 76 21.67 13.33 1.39
CA TYR A 76 22.65 14.00 0.53
C TYR A 76 22.42 15.51 0.45
N LYS A 77 21.16 15.95 0.26
CA LYS A 77 20.82 17.37 0.17
C LYS A 77 21.04 18.14 1.47
N ASN A 78 20.86 17.50 2.62
CA ASN A 78 20.89 18.15 3.94
C ASN A 78 22.21 17.94 4.71
N GLY A 79 23.34 17.86 4.01
CA GLY A 79 24.66 17.75 4.64
C GLY A 79 25.16 16.31 4.83
N GLY A 80 24.66 15.37 4.04
CA GLY A 80 25.12 13.98 3.99
C GLY A 80 24.94 13.26 5.33
N GLY A 81 26.05 12.79 5.90
CA GLY A 81 26.05 12.06 7.18
C GLY A 81 25.62 12.90 8.39
N ALA A 82 25.75 14.23 8.34
CA ALA A 82 25.34 15.09 9.44
C ALA A 82 23.82 15.08 9.67
N PHE A 83 23.03 14.77 8.63
CA PHE A 83 21.57 14.63 8.71
C PHE A 83 21.12 13.47 9.62
N LEU A 84 21.99 12.49 9.87
CA LEU A 84 21.68 11.36 10.75
C LEU A 84 21.46 11.79 12.21
N ILE A 85 22.13 12.85 12.67
CA ILE A 85 22.02 13.32 14.05
C ILE A 85 20.58 13.80 14.35
N PRO A 86 20.01 14.79 13.63
CA PRO A 86 18.62 15.19 13.86
C PRO A 86 17.64 14.06 13.53
N TYR A 87 17.93 13.24 12.51
CA TYR A 87 17.07 12.10 12.16
C TYR A 87 16.90 11.12 13.33
N THR A 88 17.99 10.73 14.00
CA THR A 88 17.92 9.83 15.17
C THR A 88 17.21 10.47 16.36
N ILE A 89 17.42 11.77 16.61
CA ILE A 89 16.74 12.49 17.70
C ILE A 89 15.22 12.49 17.48
N PHE A 90 14.75 12.82 16.27
CA PHE A 90 13.32 12.78 15.96
C PHE A 90 12.77 11.35 15.90
N LEU A 91 13.57 10.37 15.50
CA LEU A 91 13.18 8.97 15.51
C LEU A 91 12.90 8.48 16.93
N PHE A 92 13.82 8.69 17.87
CA PHE A 92 13.65 8.23 19.26
C PHE A 92 12.75 9.16 20.09
N GLY A 93 12.76 10.46 19.84
CA GLY A 93 11.98 11.44 20.59
C GLY A 93 10.53 11.56 20.13
N GLY A 94 10.23 11.29 18.86
CA GLY A 94 8.89 11.44 18.28
C GLY A 94 8.38 10.19 17.60
N GLY A 95 9.15 9.62 16.67
CA GLY A 95 8.71 8.46 15.88
C GLY A 95 8.38 7.24 16.73
N LEU A 96 9.29 6.83 17.59
CA LEU A 96 9.17 5.64 18.41
C LEU A 96 8.05 5.77 19.48
N PRO A 97 7.92 6.88 20.23
CA PRO A 97 6.80 7.08 21.16
C PRO A 97 5.44 7.07 20.47
N VAL A 98 5.29 7.73 19.32
CA VAL A 98 4.03 7.77 18.57
C VAL A 98 3.67 6.37 18.05
N PHE A 99 4.65 5.63 17.54
CA PHE A 99 4.44 4.26 17.10
C PHE A 99 3.98 3.34 18.24
N PHE A 100 4.66 3.41 19.40
CA PHE A 100 4.23 2.62 20.57
C PHE A 100 2.84 2.98 21.05
N LEU A 101 2.49 4.28 21.04
CA LEU A 101 1.15 4.74 21.40
C LEU A 101 0.10 4.16 20.44
N GLU A 102 0.35 4.19 19.13
CA GLU A 102 -0.59 3.67 18.14
C GLU A 102 -0.78 2.15 18.25
N VAL A 103 0.31 1.39 18.43
CA VAL A 103 0.23 -0.06 18.64
C VAL A 103 -0.48 -0.41 19.95
N ALA A 104 -0.14 0.27 21.05
CA ALA A 104 -0.77 0.04 22.34
C ALA A 104 -2.27 0.36 22.29
N LEU A 105 -2.66 1.45 21.64
CA LEU A 105 -4.05 1.84 21.47
C LEU A 105 -4.82 0.82 20.62
N GLY A 106 -4.23 0.35 19.51
CA GLY A 106 -4.82 -0.68 18.65
C GLY A 106 -4.97 -2.03 19.34
N GLN A 107 -4.01 -2.40 20.21
CA GLN A 107 -4.10 -3.63 21.02
C GLN A 107 -5.14 -3.50 22.14
N TYR A 108 -5.18 -2.36 22.84
CA TYR A 108 -6.11 -2.11 23.94
C TYR A 108 -7.56 -2.05 23.48
N THR A 109 -7.84 -1.29 22.42
CA THR A 109 -9.21 -1.15 21.89
C THR A 109 -9.64 -2.36 21.09
N SER A 110 -8.68 -3.09 20.48
CA SER A 110 -8.93 -4.24 19.60
C SER A 110 -9.93 -3.95 18.46
N GLU A 111 -9.96 -2.70 18.03
CA GLU A 111 -10.93 -2.12 17.11
C GLU A 111 -10.22 -1.43 15.93
N GLY A 112 -10.94 -1.19 14.84
CA GLY A 112 -10.39 -0.50 13.67
C GLY A 112 -10.06 0.97 13.95
N GLY A 113 -9.28 1.60 13.06
CA GLY A 113 -8.83 2.99 13.24
C GLY A 113 -9.97 3.99 13.46
N ILE A 114 -11.12 3.84 12.80
CA ILE A 114 -12.28 4.72 12.98
C ILE A 114 -13.02 4.44 14.30
N THR A 115 -13.30 3.16 14.59
CA THR A 115 -14.07 2.77 15.78
C THR A 115 -13.27 2.95 17.08
N CYS A 116 -11.95 2.86 17.00
CA CYS A 116 -11.03 3.19 18.10
C CYS A 116 -11.19 4.63 18.58
N TRP A 117 -11.16 5.61 17.67
CA TRP A 117 -11.33 7.03 18.04
C TRP A 117 -12.74 7.32 18.56
N ALA A 118 -13.77 6.69 17.99
CA ALA A 118 -15.15 6.85 18.46
C ALA A 118 -15.35 6.36 19.90
N LYS A 119 -14.70 5.26 20.30
CA LYS A 119 -14.74 4.71 21.67
C LYS A 119 -13.91 5.51 22.67
N LEU A 120 -12.80 6.10 22.23
CA LEU A 120 -11.94 6.88 23.11
C LEU A 120 -12.50 8.29 23.33
N CYS A 121 -12.73 9.03 22.24
CA CYS A 121 -13.23 10.40 22.24
C CYS A 121 -14.02 10.67 20.96
N PRO A 122 -15.36 10.70 21.00
CA PRO A 122 -16.19 10.84 19.80
C PRO A 122 -15.96 12.13 19.02
N ILE A 123 -15.44 13.18 19.65
CA ILE A 123 -15.05 14.44 18.98
C ILE A 123 -13.88 14.25 18.01
N PHE A 124 -13.01 13.27 18.25
CA PHE A 124 -11.84 12.98 17.42
C PHE A 124 -12.09 11.90 16.37
N THR A 125 -13.36 11.48 16.17
CA THR A 125 -13.71 10.50 15.13
C THR A 125 -13.27 10.94 13.72
N GLY A 126 -13.19 12.25 13.47
CA GLY A 126 -12.68 12.81 12.22
C GLY A 126 -11.24 12.40 11.88
N ILE A 127 -10.40 12.11 12.89
CA ILE A 127 -9.02 11.65 12.69
C ILE A 127 -8.99 10.28 11.99
N GLY A 128 -9.90 9.37 12.37
CA GLY A 128 -10.02 8.06 11.75
C GLY A 128 -10.47 8.12 10.29
N TYR A 129 -11.41 9.02 9.97
CA TYR A 129 -11.82 9.21 8.57
C TYR A 129 -10.72 9.87 7.74
N ALA A 130 -10.03 10.88 8.29
CA ALA A 130 -8.91 11.53 7.62
C ALA A 130 -7.77 10.54 7.33
N SER A 131 -7.44 9.65 8.27
CA SER A 131 -6.39 8.65 8.07
C SER A 131 -6.75 7.67 6.95
N VAL A 132 -8.00 7.20 6.87
CA VAL A 132 -8.47 6.32 5.79
C VAL A 132 -8.36 7.01 4.43
N VAL A 133 -8.74 8.28 4.33
CA VAL A 133 -8.60 9.05 3.07
C VAL A 133 -7.13 9.20 2.68
N ILE A 134 -6.26 9.58 3.61
CA ILE A 134 -4.81 9.73 3.35
C ILE A 134 -4.21 8.40 2.90
N VAL A 135 -4.49 7.31 3.61
CA VAL A 135 -3.98 5.98 3.26
C VAL A 135 -4.51 5.53 1.89
N SER A 136 -5.76 5.83 1.56
CA SER A 136 -6.34 5.50 0.24
C SER A 136 -5.63 6.24 -0.89
N LEU A 137 -5.39 7.55 -0.73
CA LEU A 137 -4.66 8.36 -1.72
C LEU A 137 -3.21 7.90 -1.87
N LEU A 138 -2.54 7.56 -0.76
CA LEU A 138 -1.20 7.00 -0.80
C LEU A 138 -1.18 5.67 -1.55
N ASN A 139 -2.12 4.76 -1.27
CA ASN A 139 -2.18 3.47 -1.98
C ASN A 139 -2.32 3.64 -3.49
N ILE A 140 -3.20 4.55 -3.95
CA ILE A 140 -3.36 4.82 -5.39
C ILE A 140 -2.03 5.26 -6.02
N TYR A 141 -1.35 6.21 -5.39
CA TYR A 141 -0.04 6.68 -5.86
C TYR A 141 1.02 5.55 -5.84
N TYR A 142 1.09 4.77 -4.77
CA TYR A 142 2.06 3.68 -4.63
C TYR A 142 1.85 2.55 -5.64
N ILE A 143 0.60 2.20 -5.96
CA ILE A 143 0.29 1.18 -6.97
C ILE A 143 0.83 1.59 -8.35
N VAL A 144 0.74 2.87 -8.72
CA VAL A 144 1.31 3.37 -9.99
C VAL A 144 2.83 3.20 -10.02
N ILE A 145 3.52 3.55 -8.93
CA ILE A 145 4.99 3.35 -8.83
C ILE A 145 5.36 1.86 -8.91
N LEU A 146 4.59 0.99 -8.24
CA LEU A 146 4.81 -0.46 -8.32
C LEU A 146 4.56 -1.00 -9.72
N ALA A 147 3.55 -0.49 -10.44
CA ALA A 147 3.28 -0.85 -11.82
C ALA A 147 4.45 -0.48 -12.74
N TRP A 148 5.04 0.72 -12.56
CA TRP A 148 6.26 1.11 -13.27
C TRP A 148 7.45 0.20 -12.93
N GLY A 149 7.66 -0.11 -11.64
CA GLY A 149 8.71 -1.04 -11.23
C GLY A 149 8.56 -2.43 -11.85
N LEU A 150 7.33 -2.94 -11.92
CA LEU A 150 7.03 -4.23 -12.55
C LEU A 150 7.22 -4.18 -14.08
N TYR A 151 6.84 -3.07 -14.72
CA TYR A 151 7.09 -2.84 -16.14
C TYR A 151 8.59 -2.90 -16.46
N TYR A 152 9.41 -2.16 -15.72
CA TYR A 152 10.87 -2.21 -15.85
C TYR A 152 11.44 -3.61 -15.53
N LEU A 153 10.89 -4.31 -14.53
CA LEU A 153 11.30 -5.68 -14.22
C LEU A 153 11.09 -6.62 -15.40
N PHE A 154 9.93 -6.59 -16.06
CA PHE A 154 9.68 -7.44 -17.21
C PHE A 154 10.58 -7.11 -18.41
N HIS A 155 10.84 -5.82 -18.66
CA HIS A 155 11.78 -5.39 -19.69
C HIS A 155 13.25 -5.72 -19.37
N SER A 156 13.59 -6.00 -18.11
CA SER A 156 14.95 -6.38 -17.72
C SER A 156 15.34 -7.82 -18.08
N PHE A 157 14.37 -8.67 -18.44
CA PHE A 157 14.65 -10.06 -18.86
C PHE A 157 15.13 -10.19 -20.32
N GLN A 158 15.29 -9.07 -21.03
CA GLN A 158 15.83 -9.05 -22.39
C GLN A 158 17.37 -9.02 -22.36
N PRO A 159 18.05 -9.73 -23.28
CA PRO A 159 19.51 -9.81 -23.32
C PRO A 159 20.18 -8.44 -23.55
N GLU A 160 19.50 -7.55 -24.27
CA GLU A 160 19.86 -6.14 -24.36
C GLU A 160 18.73 -5.31 -23.74
N LEU A 161 19.08 -4.46 -22.78
CA LEU A 161 18.10 -3.63 -22.08
C LEU A 161 17.61 -2.50 -23.01
N PRO A 162 16.30 -2.23 -23.06
CA PRO A 162 15.73 -1.24 -23.99
C PRO A 162 16.24 0.19 -23.74
N TRP A 163 16.58 0.53 -22.49
CA TRP A 163 17.16 1.82 -22.10
C TRP A 163 18.69 1.88 -22.13
N ALA A 164 19.38 0.86 -22.66
CA ALA A 164 20.84 0.86 -22.74
C ALA A 164 21.39 1.57 -23.98
N LYS A 165 20.61 1.65 -25.08
CA LYS A 165 21.06 2.16 -26.37
C LYS A 165 20.13 3.23 -26.92
N CYS A 166 20.68 4.15 -27.70
CA CYS A 166 19.93 5.23 -28.34
C CYS A 166 19.20 4.81 -29.64
N LYS A 167 19.33 3.56 -30.10
CA LYS A 167 18.73 3.07 -31.35
C LYS A 167 17.34 2.45 -31.16
N GLN A 168 16.43 3.17 -30.53
CA GLN A 168 15.06 2.72 -30.27
C GLN A 168 14.05 3.74 -30.84
N PRO A 169 12.81 3.32 -31.15
CA PRO A 169 11.84 4.19 -31.82
C PRO A 169 11.37 5.38 -30.99
N TRP A 170 11.53 5.34 -29.67
CA TRP A 170 11.20 6.45 -28.75
C TRP A 170 12.34 7.46 -28.58
N ASN A 171 13.54 7.16 -29.06
CA ASN A 171 14.69 8.04 -28.82
C ASN A 171 14.76 9.19 -29.83
N THR A 172 15.27 10.34 -29.38
CA THR A 172 15.49 11.52 -30.21
C THR A 172 16.91 11.58 -30.77
N GLU A 173 17.16 12.50 -31.72
CA GLU A 173 18.51 12.77 -32.24
C GLU A 173 19.48 13.29 -31.16
N PHE A 174 18.95 13.70 -30.00
CA PHE A 174 19.72 14.18 -28.85
C PHE A 174 20.06 13.08 -27.83
N CYS A 175 19.83 11.81 -28.16
CA CYS A 175 20.20 10.70 -27.30
C CYS A 175 21.70 10.39 -27.39
N VAL A 176 22.40 10.37 -26.25
CA VAL A 176 23.81 9.93 -26.17
C VAL A 176 23.97 8.74 -25.22
N GLU A 177 24.59 7.67 -25.73
CA GLU A 177 24.88 6.48 -24.95
C GLU A 177 25.89 6.75 -23.81
N ASP A 178 25.68 6.09 -22.67
CA ASP A 178 26.49 6.29 -21.47
C ASP A 178 27.97 5.88 -21.63
N THR A 179 28.25 4.96 -22.55
CA THR A 179 29.60 4.53 -22.93
C THR A 179 30.37 5.65 -23.61
N VAL A 180 29.72 6.36 -24.54
CA VAL A 180 30.26 7.53 -25.24
C VAL A 180 30.41 8.70 -24.27
N ARG A 181 29.50 8.81 -23.29
CA ARG A 181 29.56 9.84 -22.25
C ARG A 181 30.79 9.80 -21.36
N LYS A 182 31.36 8.60 -21.12
CA LYS A 182 32.58 8.45 -20.31
C LYS A 182 33.85 8.90 -21.03
N ASN A 183 33.85 8.97 -22.37
CA ASN A 183 34.97 9.50 -23.16
C ASN A 183 34.95 11.03 -23.16
N LYS A 184 35.57 11.64 -22.13
CA LYS A 184 35.65 13.10 -21.94
C LYS A 184 36.22 13.85 -23.15
N THR A 185 37.10 13.23 -23.92
CA THR A 185 37.67 13.79 -25.16
C THR A 185 36.62 14.00 -26.25
N PHE A 186 35.66 13.10 -26.38
CA PHE A 186 34.55 13.23 -27.35
C PHE A 186 33.54 14.30 -26.90
N TRP A 187 33.28 14.37 -25.59
CA TRP A 187 32.40 15.39 -24.99
C TRP A 187 32.89 16.83 -25.21
N LEU A 188 34.18 17.06 -25.00
CA LEU A 188 34.81 18.36 -25.25
C LEU A 188 34.86 18.70 -26.75
N ALA A 189 35.05 17.70 -27.61
CA ALA A 189 35.11 17.90 -29.06
C ALA A 189 33.74 18.22 -29.69
N ALA A 190 32.65 17.73 -29.10
CA ALA A 190 31.32 17.86 -29.69
C ALA A 190 30.51 19.10 -29.22
N ASN A 191 31.03 19.90 -28.26
CA ASN A 191 30.38 21.11 -27.72
C ASN A 191 28.89 20.89 -27.34
N ILE A 192 28.63 19.75 -26.73
CA ILE A 192 27.29 19.23 -26.46
C ILE A 192 26.77 19.80 -25.14
N THR A 193 25.67 20.57 -25.17
CA THR A 193 25.05 21.15 -23.96
C THR A 193 23.64 20.64 -23.68
N ASN A 194 22.90 20.11 -24.67
CA ASN A 194 21.49 19.70 -24.56
C ASN A 194 21.26 18.26 -25.04
N PHE A 195 21.85 17.27 -24.38
CA PHE A 195 21.65 15.85 -24.73
C PHE A 195 21.09 15.07 -23.54
N THR A 196 20.22 14.11 -23.85
CA THR A 196 19.45 13.25 -22.94
C THR A 196 20.06 11.85 -22.90
N SER A 197 19.92 11.18 -21.76
CA SER A 197 20.38 9.79 -21.63
C SER A 197 19.30 8.84 -22.17
N PRO A 198 19.68 7.66 -22.73
CA PRO A 198 18.69 6.68 -23.22
C PRO A 198 17.75 6.19 -22.11
N VAL A 199 18.15 6.29 -20.84
CA VAL A 199 17.30 6.00 -19.68
C VAL A 199 16.27 7.09 -19.45
N THR A 200 16.65 8.35 -19.66
CA THR A 200 15.75 9.50 -19.54
C THR A 200 14.69 9.47 -20.64
N GLU A 201 15.10 9.25 -21.89
CA GLU A 201 14.16 9.18 -23.02
C GLU A 201 13.25 7.96 -23.00
N PHE A 202 13.66 6.87 -22.35
CA PHE A 202 12.77 5.72 -22.15
C PHE A 202 11.70 5.98 -21.06
N TRP A 203 11.94 6.94 -20.17
CA TRP A 203 11.03 7.28 -19.07
C TRP A 203 10.09 8.44 -19.39
N GLU A 204 10.51 9.34 -20.27
CA GLU A 204 9.72 10.47 -20.79
C GLU A 204 8.66 10.02 -21.81
#